data_AF-A0A9P0PJV2-F1
#
_entry.id   AF-A0A9P0PJV2-F1
#
_cell.length_a   1.000
_cell.length_b   1.000
_cell.length_c   1.000
_cell.angle_alpha   90.00
_cell.angle_beta   90.00
_cell.angle_gamma   90.00
#
_symmetry.space_group_name_H-M   'P 1'
#
loop_
_entity.id
_entity.type
_entity.pdbx_description
1 polymer ?
#
loop_
_entity_poly.entity_id
_entity_poly.type
_entity_poly.pdbx_seq_one_letter_code
_entity_poly.pdbx_strand_id
1 'polypeptide(L)'
;MPEGTIVCNLEEKTGDRGRLARASGNYATVIAHNHDTKKTRVKLPSGAKKVIPSNNRAMVGIVAGGGRIDKPILKAGRAYHKYKVKRNCWPKVRGVAMNPVEHPHGGGNHQHIGKASTVKRGTSAGRKVGLIAARRTGRIRGGKVDAKKDD
;
A
#
# COMPACT_ATOMS: atom_id res chain seq x y z
N MET A 1 -17.61 -15.48 14.45
CA MET A 1 -18.06 -14.67 13.31
C MET A 1 -18.29 -15.62 12.16
N PRO A 2 -19.42 -15.56 11.43
CA PRO A 2 -19.64 -16.46 10.31
C PRO A 2 -18.73 -16.12 9.13
N GLU A 3 -18.50 -17.11 8.27
CA GLU A 3 -17.78 -16.92 7.01
C GLU A 3 -18.53 -15.93 6.10
N GLY A 4 -17.78 -15.21 5.26
CA GLY A 4 -18.33 -14.14 4.43
C GLY A 4 -18.54 -12.80 5.16
N THR A 5 -18.48 -12.78 6.49
CA THR A 5 -18.64 -11.54 7.26
C THR A 5 -17.60 -10.50 6.88
N ILE A 6 -18.05 -9.27 6.70
CA ILE A 6 -17.21 -8.10 6.48
C ILE A 6 -16.80 -7.53 7.84
N VAL A 7 -15.50 -7.36 8.04
CA VAL A 7 -14.92 -6.88 9.31
C VAL A 7 -13.89 -5.78 9.09
N CYS A 8 -13.69 -4.94 10.09
CA CYS A 8 -12.68 -3.88 10.12
C CYS A 8 -11.93 -3.85 11.47
N ASN A 9 -10.88 -3.02 11.55
CA ASN A 9 -10.03 -2.89 12.73
C ASN A 9 -9.54 -4.23 13.33
N LEU A 10 -9.12 -5.13 12.44
CA LEU A 10 -8.78 -6.51 12.76
C LEU A 10 -7.39 -6.59 13.43
N GLU A 11 -7.27 -7.41 14.47
CA GLU A 11 -5.99 -7.71 15.11
C GLU A 11 -5.12 -8.63 14.23
N GLU A 12 -3.81 -8.37 14.15
CA GLU A 12 -2.85 -9.28 13.54
C GLU A 12 -2.40 -10.37 14.53
N LYS A 13 -2.11 -9.95 15.76
CA LYS A 13 -1.82 -10.81 16.90
C LYS A 13 -2.85 -10.55 17.99
N THR A 14 -3.17 -11.58 18.76
CA THR A 14 -4.13 -11.46 19.86
C THR A 14 -3.75 -10.34 20.81
N GLY A 15 -4.65 -9.39 21.02
CA GLY A 15 -4.44 -8.28 21.94
C GLY A 15 -3.67 -7.09 21.38
N ASP A 16 -3.35 -7.05 20.08
CA ASP A 16 -2.66 -5.90 19.46
C ASP A 16 -3.54 -4.65 19.28
N ARG A 17 -4.82 -4.73 19.68
CA ARG A 17 -5.82 -3.64 19.68
C ARG A 17 -6.14 -3.08 18.29
N GLY A 18 -5.89 -3.85 17.23
CA GLY A 18 -6.33 -3.56 15.87
C GLY A 18 -5.21 -2.97 15.00
N ARG A 19 -4.90 -3.69 13.92
CA ARG A 19 -3.77 -3.39 13.04
C ARG A 19 -4.13 -3.39 11.55
N LEU A 20 -5.12 -4.18 11.16
CA LEU A 20 -5.48 -4.43 9.76
C LEU A 20 -6.82 -3.76 9.43
N ALA A 21 -7.00 -3.38 8.15
CA ALA A 21 -8.24 -2.78 7.64
C ALA A 21 -8.75 -1.56 8.46
N ARG A 22 -7.89 -0.54 8.63
CA ARG A 22 -8.20 0.68 9.42
C ARG A 22 -8.39 1.96 8.60
N ALA A 23 -8.03 1.94 7.32
CA ALA A 23 -8.19 3.12 6.47
C ALA A 23 -9.66 3.35 6.12
N SER A 24 -10.03 4.61 5.86
CA SER A 24 -11.39 5.01 5.47
C SER A 24 -11.93 4.18 4.30
N GLY A 25 -13.06 3.50 4.49
CA GLY A 25 -13.68 2.64 3.49
C GLY A 25 -13.08 1.23 3.34
N ASN A 26 -12.01 0.90 4.07
CA ASN A 26 -11.43 -0.44 4.00
C ASN A 26 -12.20 -1.46 4.84
N TYR A 27 -12.11 -2.72 4.41
CA TYR A 27 -12.64 -3.87 5.13
C TYR A 27 -11.80 -5.12 4.81
N ALA A 28 -11.94 -6.14 5.64
CA ALA A 28 -11.48 -7.49 5.37
C ALA A 28 -12.68 -8.43 5.33
N THR A 29 -12.56 -9.53 4.57
CA THR A 29 -13.61 -10.55 4.48
C THR A 29 -13.13 -11.81 5.18
N VAL A 30 -13.94 -12.36 6.08
CA VAL A 30 -13.69 -13.68 6.68
C VAL A 30 -13.96 -14.73 5.60
N ILE A 31 -12.94 -15.52 5.26
CA ILE A 31 -13.07 -16.56 4.22
C ILE A 31 -13.49 -17.88 4.85
N ALA A 32 -12.68 -18.37 5.80
CA ALA A 32 -12.88 -19.69 6.39
C ALA A 32 -12.30 -19.78 7.79
N HIS A 33 -12.88 -20.63 8.62
CA HIS A 33 -12.34 -21.01 9.92
C HIS A 33 -11.76 -22.42 9.88
N ASN A 34 -10.60 -22.59 10.52
CA ASN A 34 -10.05 -23.91 10.79
C ASN A 34 -10.08 -24.13 12.31
N HIS A 35 -10.94 -25.05 12.74
CA HIS A 35 -11.19 -25.32 14.16
C HIS A 35 -10.02 -26.05 14.83
N ASP A 36 -9.36 -26.97 14.11
CA ASP A 36 -8.25 -27.77 14.64
C ASP A 36 -7.04 -26.90 14.99
N THR A 37 -6.67 -26.00 14.08
CA THR A 37 -5.52 -25.10 14.25
C THR A 37 -5.87 -23.79 14.95
N LYS A 38 -7.15 -23.58 15.30
CA LYS A 38 -7.69 -22.33 15.88
C LYS A 38 -7.27 -21.08 15.09
N LYS A 39 -7.30 -21.18 13.76
CA LYS A 39 -6.91 -20.11 12.85
C LYS A 39 -8.04 -19.76 11.90
N THR A 40 -8.11 -18.48 11.54
CA THR A 40 -9.06 -17.93 10.59
C THR A 40 -8.32 -17.39 9.37
N ARG A 41 -8.84 -17.69 8.18
CA ARG A 41 -8.34 -17.13 6.93
C ARG A 41 -9.17 -15.90 6.56
N VAL A 42 -8.50 -14.78 6.32
CA VAL A 42 -9.12 -13.50 5.96
C VAL A 42 -8.58 -12.98 4.62
N LYS A 43 -9.43 -12.31 3.84
CA LYS A 43 -9.02 -11.52 2.67
C LYS A 43 -8.78 -10.08 3.10
N LEU A 44 -7.56 -9.57 2.91
CA LEU A 44 -7.20 -8.19 3.23
C LEU A 44 -7.67 -7.22 2.13
N PRO A 45 -7.75 -5.89 2.40
CA PRO A 45 -8.07 -4.88 1.39
C PRO A 45 -7.15 -4.88 0.16
N SER A 46 -5.93 -5.42 0.29
CA SER A 46 -4.99 -5.59 -0.83
C SER A 46 -5.32 -6.75 -1.76
N GLY A 47 -6.32 -7.58 -1.42
CA GLY A 47 -6.64 -8.84 -2.09
C GLY A 47 -5.89 -10.05 -1.52
N ALA A 48 -4.81 -9.83 -0.77
CA ALA A 48 -4.01 -10.92 -0.20
C ALA A 48 -4.79 -11.70 0.87
N LYS A 49 -4.71 -13.03 0.81
CA LYS A 49 -5.23 -13.93 1.85
C LYS A 49 -4.21 -14.03 2.98
N LYS A 50 -4.65 -13.90 4.23
CA LYS A 50 -3.82 -14.03 5.42
C LYS A 50 -4.47 -14.98 6.41
N VAL A 51 -3.67 -15.80 7.07
CA VAL A 51 -4.12 -16.67 8.16
C VAL A 51 -3.73 -16.02 9.48
N ILE A 52 -4.70 -15.89 10.39
CA ILE A 52 -4.56 -15.25 11.70
C ILE A 52 -5.15 -16.14 12.80
N PRO A 53 -4.75 -15.98 14.07
CA PRO A 53 -5.40 -16.67 15.18
C PRO A 53 -6.90 -16.32 15.28
N SER A 54 -7.76 -17.31 15.56
CA SER A 54 -9.22 -17.12 15.65
C SER A 54 -9.67 -16.37 16.91
N ASN A 55 -8.79 -16.23 17.91
CA ASN A 55 -9.03 -15.45 19.12
C ASN A 55 -8.85 -13.93 18.90
N ASN A 56 -8.33 -13.52 17.74
CA ASN A 56 -8.13 -12.12 17.39
C ASN A 56 -9.47 -11.39 17.32
N ARG A 57 -9.51 -10.17 17.85
CA ARG A 57 -10.71 -9.34 17.78
C ARG A 57 -10.83 -8.64 16.43
N ALA A 58 -12.06 -8.39 16.03
CA ALA A 58 -12.41 -7.57 14.88
C ALA A 58 -13.74 -6.85 15.13
N MET A 59 -13.93 -5.71 14.47
CA MET A 59 -15.20 -4.98 14.46
C MET A 59 -16.01 -5.42 13.24
N VAL A 60 -17.32 -5.60 13.40
CA VAL A 60 -18.21 -5.96 12.29
C VAL A 60 -18.48 -4.72 11.42
N GLY A 61 -18.39 -4.88 10.10
CA GLY A 61 -18.69 -3.84 9.14
C GLY A 61 -17.47 -3.21 8.47
N ILE A 62 -17.69 -2.06 7.83
CA ILE A 62 -16.71 -1.32 7.02
C ILE A 62 -16.29 -0.06 7.77
N VAL A 63 -15.03 0.37 7.64
CA VAL A 63 -14.60 1.65 8.19
C VAL A 63 -15.33 2.81 7.49
N ALA A 64 -15.92 3.71 8.27
CA ALA A 64 -16.65 4.86 7.74
C ALA A 64 -15.79 5.81 6.88
N GLY A 65 -16.45 6.71 6.13
CA GLY A 65 -15.79 7.72 5.30
C GLY A 65 -15.19 7.18 4.00
N GLY A 66 -15.75 6.09 3.45
CA GLY A 66 -15.42 5.58 2.12
C GLY A 66 -15.69 6.60 1.00
N GLY A 67 -15.14 6.36 -0.19
CA GLY A 67 -15.34 7.21 -1.38
C GLY A 67 -14.56 8.54 -1.40
N ARG A 68 -13.86 8.89 -0.30
CA ARG A 68 -13.07 10.13 -0.19
C ARG A 68 -12.02 10.30 -1.31
N ILE A 69 -11.52 9.21 -1.90
CA ILE A 69 -10.48 9.23 -2.94
C ILE A 69 -11.04 9.41 -4.36
N ASP A 70 -12.36 9.22 -4.55
CA ASP A 70 -12.98 9.26 -5.88
C ASP A 70 -13.14 10.70 -6.37
N LYS A 71 -13.26 11.66 -5.42
CA LYS A 71 -13.27 13.08 -5.73
C LYS A 71 -11.87 13.58 -6.13
N PRO A 72 -11.69 14.13 -7.34
CA PRO A 72 -10.41 14.64 -7.78
C PRO A 72 -9.96 15.86 -6.96
N ILE A 73 -8.65 15.97 -6.71
CA ILE A 73 -8.04 17.12 -6.04
C ILE A 73 -7.67 18.15 -7.11
N LEU A 74 -8.54 19.14 -7.31
CA LEU A 74 -8.43 20.10 -8.41
C LEU A 74 -7.37 21.20 -8.21
N LYS A 75 -7.07 21.57 -6.96
CA LYS A 75 -6.17 22.69 -6.65
C LYS A 75 -5.00 22.25 -5.77
N ALA A 76 -3.81 22.81 -6.01
CA ALA A 76 -2.63 22.61 -5.18
C ALA A 76 -2.86 23.03 -3.72
N GLY A 77 -3.61 24.12 -3.46
CA GLY A 77 -3.94 24.55 -2.10
C GLY A 77 -4.72 23.50 -1.29
N ARG A 78 -5.59 22.71 -1.93
CA ARG A 78 -6.27 21.59 -1.26
C ARG A 78 -5.29 20.46 -0.90
N ALA A 79 -4.30 20.21 -1.77
CA ALA A 79 -3.24 19.25 -1.48
C ALA A 79 -2.35 19.74 -0.33
N TYR A 80 -2.00 21.03 -0.30
CA TYR A 80 -1.25 21.65 0.79
C TYR A 80 -1.90 21.39 2.15
N HIS A 81 -3.17 21.76 2.34
CA HIS A 81 -3.87 21.54 3.62
C HIS A 81 -4.00 20.04 3.97
N LYS A 82 -4.16 19.16 2.98
CA LYS A 82 -4.18 17.70 3.18
C LYS A 82 -2.86 17.16 3.74
N TYR A 83 -1.72 17.69 3.31
CA TYR A 83 -0.40 17.27 3.77
C TYR A 83 0.08 18.05 5.01
N LYS A 84 -0.44 19.25 5.26
CA LYS A 84 -0.14 20.08 6.44
C LYS A 84 -0.45 19.37 7.77
N VAL A 85 -1.53 18.60 7.83
CA VAL A 85 -1.93 17.82 9.03
C VAL A 85 -1.25 16.45 9.12
N LYS A 86 -0.28 16.18 8.24
CA LYS A 86 0.48 14.94 8.16
C LYS A 86 1.96 15.27 8.17
N ARG A 87 2.82 14.28 7.94
CA ARG A 87 4.25 14.52 7.73
C ARG A 87 4.48 15.41 6.50
N ASN A 88 5.44 16.33 6.62
CA ASN A 88 5.90 17.17 5.52
C ASN A 88 6.49 16.32 4.37
N CYS A 89 5.71 16.12 3.31
CA CYS A 89 6.11 15.34 2.14
C CYS A 89 5.52 15.88 0.83
N TRP A 90 5.13 17.16 0.83
CA TRP A 90 4.58 17.87 -0.33
C TRP A 90 5.05 19.33 -0.30
N PRO A 91 5.41 19.95 -1.43
CA PRO A 91 5.46 19.38 -2.79
C PRO A 91 6.59 18.36 -2.99
N LYS A 92 6.56 17.61 -4.10
CA LYS A 92 7.61 16.62 -4.44
C LYS A 92 8.36 17.07 -5.68
N VAL A 93 9.62 17.46 -5.52
CA VAL A 93 10.52 17.78 -6.63
C VAL A 93 10.95 16.48 -7.32
N ARG A 94 10.93 16.46 -8.66
CA ARG A 94 11.40 15.30 -9.45
C ARG A 94 12.92 15.20 -9.32
N GLY A 95 13.47 14.00 -9.11
CA GLY A 95 14.92 13.82 -8.98
C GLY A 95 15.74 14.25 -10.21
N VAL A 96 15.14 14.21 -11.41
CA VAL A 96 15.78 14.70 -12.65
C VAL A 96 15.87 16.22 -12.74
N ALA A 97 15.11 16.95 -11.91
CA ALA A 97 15.19 18.40 -11.82
C ALA A 97 16.22 18.87 -10.78
N MET A 98 16.89 17.94 -10.10
CA MET A 98 17.96 18.22 -9.15
C MET A 98 19.32 18.09 -9.85
N ASN A 99 20.39 18.56 -9.22
CA ASN A 99 21.76 18.37 -9.68
C ASN A 99 22.26 16.95 -9.33
N PRO A 100 23.38 16.49 -9.91
CA PRO A 100 23.95 15.17 -9.61
C PRO A 100 24.30 14.96 -8.13
N VAL A 101 24.58 16.05 -7.41
CA VAL A 101 24.95 16.02 -5.99
C VAL A 101 23.77 15.66 -5.09
N GLU A 102 22.55 16.09 -5.40
CA GLU A 102 21.40 15.82 -4.53
C GLU A 102 20.65 14.53 -4.87
N HIS A 103 20.66 14.09 -6.14
CA HIS A 103 19.90 12.91 -6.55
C HIS A 103 20.62 12.08 -7.63
N PRO A 104 20.59 10.73 -7.57
CA PRO A 104 21.19 9.87 -8.60
C PRO A 104 20.59 9.97 -10.01
N HIS A 105 19.53 10.75 -10.18
CA HIS A 105 18.88 11.01 -11.48
C HIS A 105 19.14 12.44 -11.96
N GLY A 106 19.83 13.25 -11.16
CA GLY A 106 20.00 14.67 -11.39
C GLY A 106 21.16 15.00 -12.33
N GLY A 107 21.13 16.22 -12.86
CA GLY A 107 22.10 16.81 -13.76
C GLY A 107 21.98 16.45 -15.24
N GLY A 108 23.07 16.69 -15.97
CA GLY A 108 23.11 16.65 -17.42
C GLY A 108 22.56 17.92 -18.08
N ASN A 109 22.90 18.13 -19.35
CA ASN A 109 22.40 19.27 -20.13
C ASN A 109 20.93 19.12 -20.54
N HIS A 110 20.43 17.89 -20.56
CA HIS A 110 19.02 17.56 -20.81
C HIS A 110 18.46 16.75 -19.65
N GLN A 111 17.19 16.98 -19.28
CA GLN A 111 16.53 16.23 -18.21
C GLN A 111 16.24 14.78 -18.66
N HIS A 112 17.08 13.84 -18.24
CA HIS A 112 16.90 12.40 -18.46
C HIS A 112 17.56 11.60 -17.33
N ILE A 113 17.18 10.33 -17.15
CA ILE A 113 17.72 9.49 -16.06
C ILE A 113 19.12 8.95 -16.39
N GLY A 114 19.46 8.83 -17.68
CA GLY A 114 20.76 8.33 -18.17
C GLY A 114 20.97 6.81 -18.04
N LYS A 115 20.30 6.15 -17.09
CA LYS A 115 20.39 4.70 -16.83
C LYS A 115 19.00 4.09 -16.59
N ALA A 116 18.93 2.76 -16.54
CA ALA A 116 17.70 2.07 -16.17
C ALA A 116 17.23 2.52 -14.77
N SER A 117 15.96 2.91 -14.67
CA SER A 117 15.36 3.36 -13.40
C SER A 117 14.97 2.21 -12.47
N THR A 118 15.17 0.95 -12.89
CA THR A 118 14.94 -0.25 -12.08
C THR A 118 16.18 -0.58 -11.25
N VAL A 119 16.05 -0.61 -9.93
CA VAL A 119 17.18 -0.85 -9.01
C VAL A 119 17.01 -2.14 -8.21
N LYS A 120 18.13 -2.82 -7.92
CA LYS A 120 18.13 -4.09 -7.17
C LYS A 120 17.69 -3.87 -5.71
N ARG A 121 17.04 -4.87 -5.11
CA ARG A 121 16.60 -4.82 -3.70
C ARG A 121 17.77 -4.55 -2.73
N GLY A 122 18.94 -5.11 -3.01
CA GLY A 122 20.16 -5.00 -2.21
C GLY A 122 21.00 -3.74 -2.45
N THR A 123 20.57 -2.81 -3.29
CA THR A 123 21.30 -1.54 -3.52
C THR A 123 21.46 -0.76 -2.20
N SER A 124 22.57 -0.03 -2.05
CA SER A 124 22.85 0.79 -0.85
C SER A 124 21.85 1.95 -0.68
N ALA A 125 21.79 2.50 0.53
CA ALA A 125 21.08 3.76 0.78
C ALA A 125 21.67 4.88 -0.09
N GLY A 126 20.83 5.85 -0.50
CA GLY A 126 21.22 6.90 -1.46
C GLY A 126 21.15 6.45 -2.92
N ARG A 127 21.66 5.25 -3.27
CA ARG A 127 21.58 4.71 -4.64
C ARG A 127 20.23 4.06 -4.97
N LYS A 128 19.45 3.67 -3.96
CA LYS A 128 18.16 2.96 -4.12
C LYS A 128 17.03 3.94 -4.44
N VAL A 129 17.02 4.46 -5.66
CA VAL A 129 16.00 5.39 -6.19
C VAL A 129 15.33 4.82 -7.45
N GLY A 130 14.13 5.30 -7.78
CA GLY A 130 13.37 4.80 -8.94
C GLY A 130 12.47 3.59 -8.62
N LEU A 131 12.39 2.64 -9.55
CA LEU A 131 11.56 1.44 -9.46
C LEU A 131 12.33 0.32 -8.73
N ILE A 132 12.15 0.24 -7.41
CA ILE A 132 12.90 -0.68 -6.55
C ILE A 132 12.38 -2.11 -6.70
N ALA A 133 13.27 -3.03 -7.10
CA ALA A 133 12.99 -4.47 -7.25
C ALA A 133 11.73 -4.76 -8.08
N ALA A 134 11.48 -3.93 -9.09
CA ALA A 134 10.32 -4.08 -9.95
C ALA A 134 10.44 -5.38 -10.76
N ARG A 135 9.45 -6.27 -10.60
CA ARG A 135 9.35 -7.51 -11.37
C ARG A 135 8.88 -7.27 -12.82
N ARG A 136 8.15 -6.18 -13.02
CA ARG A 136 7.59 -5.74 -14.31
C ARG A 136 7.54 -4.22 -14.34
N THR A 137 7.72 -3.63 -15.51
CA THR A 137 7.57 -2.19 -15.78
C THR A 137 6.53 -1.95 -16.88
N GLY A 138 6.19 -0.68 -17.12
CA GLY A 138 5.19 -0.29 -18.13
C GLY A 138 3.75 -0.30 -17.61
N ARG A 139 2.81 0.17 -18.46
CA ARG A 139 1.38 0.21 -18.13
C ARG A 139 0.79 -1.20 -18.23
N ILE A 140 0.12 -1.63 -17.16
CA ILE A 140 -0.64 -2.90 -17.17
C ILE A 140 -1.83 -2.73 -18.12
N ARG A 141 -1.88 -3.56 -19.17
CA ARG A 141 -3.04 -3.72 -20.06
C ARG A 141 -3.73 -5.04 -19.69
N GLY A 142 -5.07 -5.02 -19.55
CA GLY A 142 -5.86 -6.13 -19.01
C GLY A 142 -6.10 -6.02 -17.48
N GLY A 143 -6.53 -7.12 -16.86
CA GLY A 143 -6.77 -7.19 -15.42
C GLY A 143 -5.49 -7.24 -14.58
N LYS A 144 -5.57 -6.82 -13.31
CA LYS A 144 -4.50 -7.10 -12.35
C LYS A 144 -4.52 -8.58 -12.01
N VAL A 145 -3.40 -9.27 -12.25
CA VAL A 145 -3.19 -10.63 -11.76
C VAL A 145 -3.01 -10.54 -10.25
N ASP A 146 -3.88 -11.21 -9.48
CA ASP A 146 -3.67 -11.38 -8.05
C ASP A 146 -2.34 -12.11 -7.85
N ALA A 147 -1.42 -11.51 -7.10
CA ALA A 147 -0.12 -12.09 -6.81
C ALA A 147 -0.26 -13.27 -5.85
N LYS A 148 -0.76 -14.40 -6.38
CA LYS A 148 -0.69 -15.80 -5.92
C LYS A 148 -1.75 -16.60 -6.68
N LYS A 149 -1.38 -17.04 -7.88
CA LYS A 149 -1.98 -18.18 -8.56
C LYS A 149 -0.84 -19.14 -8.92
N ASP A 150 0.03 -19.38 -7.94
CA ASP A 150 1.01 -20.45 -7.95
C ASP A 150 0.64 -21.29 -6.72
N ASP A 151 0.47 -22.58 -6.94
CA ASP A 151 0.03 -23.62 -6.00
C ASP A 151 0.74 -23.58 -4.62
#